data_AF-A0A7L1XLY0-F1
#
_entry.id   AF-A0A7L1XLY0-F1
#
_cell.length_a   1.000
_cell.length_b   1.000
_cell.length_c   1.000
_cell.angle_alpha   90.00
_cell.angle_beta   90.00
_cell.angle_gamma   90.00
#
_symmetry.space_group_name_H-M   'P 1'
#
loop_
_entity.id
_entity.type
_entity.pdbx_description
1 polymer ?
#
loop_
_entity_poly.entity_id
_entity_poly.type
_entity_poly.pdbx_seq_one_letter_code
_entity_poly.pdbx_strand_id
1 'polypeptide(L)' 'TDYNHLGFNLRSNIFQGGPLESRSLMKDSYTPDIIQKGIRDPKNWYGRKTDELGKWHQKNALNLNLQKALEDKYG' A
#
# COMPACT_ATOMS: atom_id res chain seq x y z
N THR A 1 21.91 12.51 39.36
CA THR A 1 22.69 11.26 39.22
C THR A 1 21.87 10.14 38.61
N ASP A 2 20.56 10.03 38.86
CA ASP A 2 19.70 8.99 38.23
C ASP A 2 19.39 9.17 36.74
N TYR A 3 19.22 10.40 36.25
CA TYR A 3 18.76 10.63 34.88
C TYR A 3 19.75 10.13 33.81
N ASN A 4 21.05 10.12 34.13
CA ASN A 4 22.10 9.64 33.24
C ASN A 4 22.11 8.10 33.12
N HIS A 5 21.67 7.38 34.14
CA HIS A 5 21.57 5.92 34.11
C HIS A 5 20.39 5.42 33.29
N LEU A 6 19.29 6.19 33.21
CA LEU A 6 18.13 5.83 32.41
C LEU A 6 18.47 5.79 30.90
N GLY A 7 19.31 6.71 30.44
CA GLY A 7 19.74 6.78 29.04
C GLY A 7 20.61 5.61 28.61
N PHE A 8 21.28 4.90 29.52
CA PHE A 8 22.08 3.72 29.18
C PHE A 8 21.19 2.52 28.84
N ASN A 9 20.12 2.29 29.60
CA ASN A 9 19.16 1.22 29.31
C ASN A 9 18.31 1.49 28.05
N LEU A 10 18.03 2.77 27.75
CA LEU A 10 17.31 3.15 26.53
C LEU A 10 18.17 3.13 25.25
N ARG A 11 19.49 3.28 25.37
CA ARG A 11 20.44 3.27 24.24
C ARG A 11 21.21 1.95 24.10
N SER A 12 21.15 1.08 25.10
CA SER A 12 21.65 -0.28 24.96
C SER A 12 20.66 -1.04 24.10
N ASN A 13 21.07 -1.28 22.87
CA ASN A 13 20.44 -2.25 22.01
C ASN A 13 20.39 -3.57 22.79
N ILE A 14 19.19 -4.07 23.09
CA ILE A 14 18.97 -5.29 23.88
C ILE A 14 19.67 -6.51 23.23
N PHE A 15 19.94 -6.41 21.92
CA PHE A 15 20.73 -7.35 21.14
C PHE A 15 22.04 -6.68 20.68
N GLN A 16 23.19 -7.31 20.97
CA GLN A 16 24.48 -6.82 20.48
C GLN A 16 24.53 -6.96 18.95
N GLY A 17 24.53 -5.81 18.27
CA GLY A 17 24.53 -5.72 16.81
C GLY A 17 23.24 -5.09 16.31
N GLY A 18 23.35 -3.90 15.72
CA GLY A 18 22.28 -3.39 14.87
C GLY A 18 22.03 -4.39 13.72
N PRO A 19 20.82 -4.43 13.17
CA PRO A 19 20.51 -5.39 12.12
C PRO A 19 21.47 -5.17 10.93
N LEU A 20 22.11 -6.27 10.49
CA LEU A 20 23.07 -6.27 9.37
C LEU A 20 22.49 -5.64 8.10
N GLU A 21 21.17 -5.74 7.94
CA GLU A 21 20.40 -5.05 6.92
C GLU A 21 19.31 -4.21 7.59
N SER A 22 19.11 -2.98 7.13
CA SER A 22 17.95 -2.18 7.54
C SER A 22 16.70 -2.73 6.85
N ARG A 23 15.84 -3.38 7.63
CA ARG A 23 14.59 -3.98 7.15
C ARG A 23 13.44 -3.61 8.08
N SER A 24 12.23 -3.60 7.52
CA SER A 24 11.03 -3.28 8.29
C SER A 24 10.81 -4.36 9.37
N LEU A 25 10.32 -3.95 10.53
CA LEU A 25 9.90 -4.86 11.61
C LEU A 25 8.97 -5.98 11.09
N MET A 26 8.13 -5.67 10.10
CA MET A 26 7.28 -6.64 9.41
C MET A 26 8.11 -7.77 8.76
N LYS A 27 9.18 -7.42 8.03
CA LYS A 27 10.05 -8.40 7.38
C LYS A 27 10.85 -9.25 8.37
N ASP A 28 11.15 -8.69 9.54
CA ASP A 28 11.89 -9.39 10.59
C ASP A 28 11.04 -10.28 11.47
N SER A 29 9.76 -9.92 11.65
CA SER A 29 8.87 -10.60 12.60
C SER A 29 8.08 -11.73 11.95
N TYR A 30 7.81 -11.66 10.65
CA TYR A 30 7.01 -12.67 9.96
C TYR A 30 7.87 -13.75 9.33
N THR A 31 7.36 -14.98 9.37
CA THR A 31 7.94 -16.09 8.61
C THR A 31 7.83 -15.82 7.11
N PRO A 32 8.78 -16.31 6.29
CA PRO A 32 8.80 -16.06 4.85
C PRO A 32 7.50 -16.43 4.12
N ASP A 33 6.75 -17.42 4.62
CA ASP A 33 5.48 -17.87 4.05
C ASP A 33 4.38 -16.81 4.17
N ILE A 34 4.37 -16.01 5.24
CA ILE A 34 3.41 -14.90 5.42
C ILE A 34 3.68 -13.80 4.39
N ILE A 35 4.96 -13.51 4.15
CA ILE A 35 5.37 -12.54 3.13
C ILE A 35 4.94 -13.03 1.74
N GLN A 36 5.16 -14.31 1.43
CA GLN A 36 4.74 -14.90 0.15
C GLN A 36 3.21 -14.89 -0.04
N LYS A 37 2.43 -15.20 1.01
CA LYS A 37 0.96 -15.11 0.97
C LYS A 37 0.45 -13.67 0.80
N GLY A 38 1.22 -12.68 1.24
CA GLY A 38 0.93 -11.25 1.06
C GLY A 38 1.19 -10.74 -0.37
N ILE A 39 2.00 -11.45 -1.17
CA ILE A 39 2.25 -11.09 -2.57
C ILE A 39 0.99 -11.40 -3.38
N ARG A 40 0.26 -10.35 -3.75
CA ARG A 40 -0.92 -10.46 -4.61
C ARG A 40 -0.49 -10.71 -6.04
N ASP A 41 -1.01 -11.77 -6.65
CA ASP A 41 -0.82 -12.02 -8.08
C ASP A 41 -1.60 -10.97 -8.91
N PRO A 42 -0.92 -10.10 -9.67
CA PRO A 42 -1.59 -9.09 -10.48
C PRO A 42 -2.50 -9.68 -11.57
N LYS A 43 -2.20 -10.91 -12.04
CA LYS A 43 -2.96 -11.60 -13.09
C LYS A 43 -4.22 -12.27 -12.54
N ASN A 44 -4.16 -12.77 -11.30
CA ASN A 44 -5.25 -13.48 -10.63
C ASN A 44 -5.94 -12.67 -9.51
N TRP A 45 -5.79 -11.34 -9.52
CA TRP A 45 -6.47 -10.46 -8.58
C TRP A 45 -7.91 -10.16 -9.01
N TYR A 46 -8.87 -10.66 -8.25
CA TYR A 46 -10.31 -10.45 -8.46
C TYR A 46 -10.92 -9.29 -7.66
N GLY A 47 -10.11 -8.58 -6.86
CA GLY A 47 -10.56 -7.39 -6.13
C GLY A 47 -10.56 -6.14 -7.02
N ARG A 48 -11.17 -5.05 -6.54
CA ARG A 48 -11.16 -3.77 -7.26
C ARG A 48 -9.73 -3.30 -7.48
N LYS A 49 -9.30 -3.22 -8.73
CA LYS A 49 -7.98 -2.69 -9.07
C LYS A 49 -8.04 -1.16 -9.05
N THR A 50 -6.97 -0.50 -8.60
CA THR A 50 -6.92 0.96 -8.43
C THR A 50 -7.15 1.72 -9.75
N ASP A 51 -6.88 1.07 -10.90
CA ASP A 51 -7.12 1.58 -12.25
C ASP A 51 -8.60 1.52 -12.69
N GLU A 52 -9.45 0.77 -11.99
CA GLU A 52 -10.88 0.67 -12.32
C GLU A 52 -11.62 1.98 -12.18
N LEU A 53 -11.26 2.80 -11.17
CA LEU A 53 -11.85 4.12 -10.98
C LEU A 53 -11.54 5.05 -12.17
N GLY A 54 -10.30 5.02 -12.67
CA GLY A 54 -9.88 5.80 -13.84
C GLY A 54 -10.63 5.38 -15.10
N LYS A 55 -10.74 4.06 -15.34
CA LYS A 55 -11.53 3.50 -16.46
C LYS A 55 -13.00 3.87 -16.37
N TRP A 56 -13.58 3.81 -15.17
CA TRP A 56 -14.96 4.22 -14.93
C TRP A 56 -15.17 5.71 -15.23
N HIS A 57 -14.26 6.57 -14.76
CA HIS A 57 -14.34 8.01 -14.99
C HIS A 57 -14.30 8.36 -16.48
N GLN A 58 -13.38 7.73 -17.23
CA GLN A 58 -13.29 7.90 -18.68
C GLN A 58 -14.59 7.48 -19.39
N LYS A 59 -15.15 6.32 -19.01
CA LYS A 59 -16.43 5.83 -19.57
C LYS A 59 -17.59 6.78 -19.25
N ASN A 60 -17.63 7.33 -18.04
CA ASN A 60 -18.67 8.26 -17.61
C ASN A 60 -18.61 9.58 -18.41
N ALA A 61 -17.40 10.13 -18.62
CA ALA A 61 -17.21 11.33 -19.43
C ALA A 61 -17.71 11.13 -20.88
N LEU A 62 -17.41 9.97 -21.50
CA LEU A 62 -17.92 9.62 -22.82
C LEU A 62 -19.45 9.56 -22.85
N ASN A 63 -20.06 8.94 -21.83
CA ASN A 63 -21.51 8.81 -21.73
C ASN A 63 -22.22 10.17 -21.63
N LEU A 64 -21.68 11.09 -20.81
CA LEU A 64 -22.21 12.45 -20.68
C LEU A 64 -22.11 13.22 -22.01
N ASN A 65 -20.99 13.10 -22.73
CA ASN A 65 -20.84 13.72 -24.04
C ASN A 65 -21.84 13.18 -25.06
N LEU A 66 -22.10 11.86 -25.04
CA LEU A 66 -23.12 11.24 -25.89
C LEU A 66 -24.52 11.73 -25.55
N GLN A 67 -24.88 11.80 -24.27
CA GLN A 67 -26.19 12.32 -23.83
C GLN A 67 -26.39 13.75 -24.31
N LYS A 68 -25.40 14.62 -24.11
CA LYS A 68 -25.44 16.00 -24.59
C LYS A 68 -25.59 16.10 -26.11
N ALA A 69 -24.83 15.31 -26.87
CA ALA A 69 -24.92 15.32 -28.32
C ALA A 69 -26.28 14.81 -28.85
N LEU A 70 -26.94 13.91 -28.11
CA LEU A 70 -28.29 13.44 -28.43
C LEU A 70 -29.34 14.52 -28.11
N GLU A 71 -29.21 15.20 -26.97
CA GLU A 71 -30.05 16.35 -26.63
C GLU A 71 -29.92 17.46 -27.68
N ASP A 72 -28.70 17.84 -28.06
CA ASP A 72 -28.47 18.89 -29.07
C ASP A 72 -29.04 18.52 -30.46
N LYS A 73 -29.19 17.24 -30.78
CA LYS A 73 -29.70 16.78 -32.10
C LYS A 73 -31.20 16.52 -32.15
N TYR A 74 -31.80 16.12 -31.03
CA TYR A 74 -33.16 15.59 -31.01
C TYR A 74 -34.08 16.27 -29.98
N GLY A 75 -33.53 17.10 -29.08
CA GLY A 75 -34.28 17.96 -28.15
C GLY A 75 -34.38 19.38 -28.67
#